data_AF-A0A8T0RUN0-F1
#
_entry.id   AF-A0A8T0RUN0-F1
#
_cell.length_a   1.000
_cell.length_b   1.000
_cell.length_c   1.000
_cell.angle_alpha   90.00
_cell.angle_beta   90.00
_cell.angle_gamma   90.00
#
_symmetry.space_group_name_H-M   'P 1'
#
loop_
_entity.id
_entity.type
_entity.pdbx_description
1 polymer ?
#
loop_
_entity_poly.entity_id
_entity_poly.type
_entity_poly.pdbx_seq_one_letter_code
_entity_poly.pdbx_strand_id
1 'polypeptide(L)'
;MVPPLFLPRIHFHPHCLPLPRLRRPAAIRLSLKPLCSSSSSDSPARTRPPLHGPSLRRGRAPPDHPDPFARAFDLAALRVPAPACAPLERRLRGHLLNWPRVRNVARLPNDQGLLSLGLSLPSPAPRHPASPATAVARREKLAREFNARGFLRFPNLARLSRPSPAARKRRERKGDGGDEEATRERDRDKAYVVEVVGERTEDDDDEWKGLVGEEGFGRGAWRMGPTRLLLLDESYAERRVDDLPEAVKDVLDHETQQDGSSAYELIRCQLTLFYNYWPMNEVLEALLPEGIIIPTGFETVGHIAHLNLRDEHLPYKKLIAQVVLDKNKPKIQTVVNKTDAIQNDYRTMQLEVLAGNDSLRTMVIESGLRFQVDLGAVYWNSRLATERQRLVNDIFRDSDVVCDMFSGVGPLAISAAKKVKYVYANDINPTAVEYLERNMVLNKLERKIEMCLEGS
;
A
#
# COMPACT_ATOMS: atom_id res chain seq x y z
N MET A 1 -48.72 20.44 -52.39
CA MET A 1 -48.33 19.14 -53.00
C MET A 1 -46.82 19.07 -52.99
N VAL A 2 -46.26 18.24 -52.10
CA VAL A 2 -44.82 17.98 -51.93
C VAL A 2 -44.69 16.45 -51.86
N PRO A 3 -43.76 15.80 -52.60
CA PRO A 3 -43.73 14.35 -52.66
C PRO A 3 -43.08 13.75 -51.41
N PRO A 4 -43.50 12.56 -50.95
CA PRO A 4 -42.89 11.90 -49.81
C PRO A 4 -41.57 11.21 -50.21
N LEU A 5 -40.55 11.38 -49.37
CA LEU A 5 -39.26 10.70 -49.46
C LEU A 5 -39.42 9.22 -49.08
N PHE A 6 -38.97 8.34 -49.99
CA PHE A 6 -38.89 6.90 -49.82
C PHE A 6 -37.92 6.51 -48.70
N LEU A 7 -38.43 5.87 -47.64
CA LEU A 7 -37.64 5.05 -46.72
C LEU A 7 -37.51 3.64 -47.30
N PRO A 8 -36.30 3.04 -47.39
CA PRO A 8 -36.18 1.65 -47.82
C PRO A 8 -36.60 0.73 -46.66
N ARG A 9 -37.73 0.03 -46.86
CA ARG A 9 -38.13 -1.12 -46.03
C ARG A 9 -37.16 -2.28 -46.27
N ILE A 10 -36.36 -2.62 -45.27
CA ILE A 10 -35.57 -3.85 -45.28
C ILE A 10 -36.50 -5.01 -44.90
N HIS A 11 -36.89 -5.82 -45.88
CA HIS A 11 -37.59 -7.08 -45.67
C HIS A 11 -36.57 -8.19 -45.38
N PHE A 12 -36.65 -8.81 -44.19
CA PHE A 12 -35.95 -10.07 -43.92
C PHE A 12 -36.80 -11.24 -44.44
N HIS A 13 -36.32 -11.92 -45.47
CA HIS A 13 -36.86 -13.21 -45.89
C HIS A 13 -36.23 -14.33 -45.04
N PRO A 14 -37.03 -15.27 -44.48
CA PRO A 14 -36.49 -16.46 -43.85
C PRO A 14 -36.19 -17.50 -44.92
N HIS A 15 -34.98 -18.05 -44.92
CA HIS A 15 -34.72 -19.50 -44.99
C HIS A 15 -33.27 -19.81 -45.39
N CYS A 16 -32.68 -20.69 -44.56
CA CYS A 16 -31.75 -21.76 -44.94
C CYS A 16 -30.37 -21.40 -45.50
N LEU A 17 -29.34 -21.38 -44.63
CA LEU A 17 -28.01 -21.90 -44.95
C LEU A 17 -27.35 -22.55 -43.71
N PRO A 18 -26.43 -23.52 -43.91
CA PRO A 18 -26.31 -24.73 -43.10
C PRO A 18 -25.28 -24.64 -41.97
N LEU A 19 -25.56 -25.33 -40.86
CA LEU A 19 -24.65 -25.52 -39.74
C LEU A 19 -23.40 -26.30 -40.16
N PRO A 20 -22.17 -25.85 -39.82
CA PRO A 20 -20.98 -26.68 -39.99
C PRO A 20 -20.96 -27.78 -38.91
N ARG A 21 -20.76 -29.02 -39.38
CA ARG A 21 -20.60 -30.21 -38.53
C ARG A 21 -19.40 -30.07 -37.59
N LEU A 22 -19.66 -29.96 -36.29
CA LEU A 22 -18.66 -30.13 -35.24
C LEU A 22 -18.15 -31.58 -35.24
N ARG A 23 -16.88 -31.77 -35.62
CA ARG A 23 -16.14 -33.02 -35.36
C ARG A 23 -15.89 -33.12 -33.85
N ARG A 24 -16.48 -34.14 -33.22
CA ARG A 24 -16.15 -34.57 -31.85
C ARG A 24 -14.67 -35.00 -31.78
N PRO A 25 -13.85 -34.50 -30.85
CA PRO A 25 -12.64 -35.18 -30.47
C PRO A 25 -12.97 -36.36 -29.55
N ALA A 26 -12.29 -37.48 -29.80
CA ALA A 26 -12.44 -38.73 -29.08
C ALA A 26 -12.12 -38.60 -27.59
N ALA A 27 -12.96 -39.24 -26.75
CA ALA A 27 -12.71 -39.40 -25.33
C ALA A 27 -11.56 -40.40 -25.12
N ILE A 28 -10.40 -39.90 -24.72
CA ILE A 28 -9.32 -40.74 -24.20
C ILE A 28 -9.66 -41.08 -22.74
N ARG A 29 -10.18 -42.29 -22.52
CA ARG A 29 -10.34 -42.90 -21.20
C ARG A 29 -8.96 -43.32 -20.68
N LEU A 30 -8.36 -42.54 -19.79
CA LEU A 30 -7.26 -43.01 -18.96
C LEU A 30 -7.84 -43.64 -17.69
N SER A 31 -7.90 -44.96 -17.70
CA SER A 31 -8.18 -45.81 -16.54
C SER A 31 -6.91 -45.91 -15.69
N LEU A 32 -6.89 -45.29 -14.52
CA LEU A 32 -5.92 -45.61 -13.47
C LEU A 32 -6.68 -46.27 -12.31
N LYS A 33 -6.36 -47.54 -12.09
CA LYS A 33 -6.90 -48.40 -11.02
C LYS A 33 -6.39 -47.92 -9.66
N PRO A 34 -7.19 -48.01 -8.58
CA PRO A 34 -6.70 -47.85 -7.23
C PRO A 34 -6.05 -49.18 -6.78
N LEU A 35 -4.79 -49.13 -6.36
CA LEU A 35 -4.16 -50.20 -5.59
C LEU A 35 -3.91 -49.64 -4.19
N CYS A 36 -4.75 -50.05 -3.24
CA CYS A 36 -4.40 -50.06 -1.84
C CYS A 36 -3.47 -51.26 -1.60
N SER A 37 -2.29 -51.00 -1.05
CA SER A 37 -1.63 -51.95 -0.16
C SER A 37 -0.94 -51.17 0.96
N SER A 38 -1.26 -51.61 2.18
CA SER A 38 -0.73 -51.16 3.45
C SER A 38 0.75 -51.52 3.60
N SER A 39 1.56 -50.57 4.08
CA SER A 39 2.67 -50.87 4.98
C SER A 39 3.13 -49.60 5.69
N SER A 40 3.09 -49.67 7.01
CA SER A 40 3.62 -48.75 8.00
C SER A 40 5.13 -48.52 7.84
N SER A 41 5.55 -47.26 7.80
CA SER A 41 6.87 -46.85 8.29
C SER A 41 6.82 -45.40 8.72
N ASP A 42 6.93 -45.22 10.03
CA ASP A 42 7.10 -43.96 10.74
C ASP A 42 8.26 -43.17 10.13
N SER A 43 8.03 -41.90 9.81
CA SER A 43 9.08 -40.96 9.42
C SER A 43 8.72 -39.59 9.98
N PRO A 44 9.65 -38.94 10.70
CA PRO A 44 9.34 -37.73 11.43
C PRO A 44 8.98 -36.64 10.43
N ALA A 45 7.90 -35.93 10.76
CA ALA A 45 7.41 -34.79 10.02
C ALA A 45 8.59 -33.90 9.58
N ARG A 46 8.79 -33.83 8.26
CA ARG A 46 9.58 -32.78 7.63
C ARG A 46 8.87 -31.46 7.97
N THR A 47 9.26 -30.86 9.09
CA THR A 47 8.95 -29.48 9.41
C THR A 47 9.46 -28.65 8.24
N ARG A 48 8.52 -28.04 7.51
CA ARG A 48 8.87 -26.93 6.61
C ARG A 48 9.69 -25.94 7.43
N PRO A 49 10.84 -25.43 6.93
CA PRO A 49 11.52 -24.34 7.61
C PRO A 49 10.50 -23.20 7.79
N PRO A 50 10.48 -22.51 8.95
CA PRO A 50 9.56 -21.41 9.14
C PRO A 50 9.76 -20.40 8.01
N LEU A 51 8.69 -20.09 7.28
CA LEU A 51 8.69 -18.98 6.35
C LEU A 51 8.91 -17.72 7.18
N HIS A 52 10.04 -17.05 6.93
CA HIS A 52 10.51 -15.79 7.52
C HIS A 52 9.37 -14.87 8.02
N GLY A 53 9.24 -14.78 9.34
CA GLY A 53 8.37 -13.84 10.05
C GLY A 53 8.55 -14.02 11.56
N PRO A 54 8.36 -12.98 12.39
CA PRO A 54 8.35 -13.15 13.83
C PRO A 54 7.27 -14.17 14.16
N SER A 55 7.65 -15.31 14.75
CA SER A 55 6.63 -16.24 15.21
C SER A 55 5.78 -15.50 16.24
N LEU A 56 4.51 -15.27 15.93
CA LEU A 56 3.52 -14.56 16.76
C LEU A 56 3.56 -14.97 18.25
N ARG A 57 4.02 -16.19 18.52
CA ARG A 57 4.14 -16.82 19.84
C ARG A 57 5.35 -16.39 20.66
N ARG A 58 6.39 -15.81 20.05
CA ARG A 58 7.64 -15.44 20.75
C ARG A 58 7.61 -14.04 21.34
N GLY A 59 6.89 -13.11 20.72
CA GLY A 59 6.80 -11.74 21.20
C GLY A 59 5.98 -11.63 22.48
N ARG A 60 6.46 -10.82 23.43
CA ARG A 60 5.75 -10.52 24.68
C ARG A 60 4.68 -9.46 24.43
N ALA A 61 3.50 -9.58 25.03
CA ALA A 61 2.54 -8.48 25.04
C ALA A 61 3.11 -7.33 25.91
N PRO A 62 3.30 -6.11 25.36
CA PRO A 62 3.76 -4.98 26.16
C PRO A 62 2.76 -4.71 27.29
N PRO A 63 3.23 -4.45 28.52
CA PRO A 63 2.36 -4.13 29.65
C PRO A 63 1.63 -2.82 29.36
N ASP A 64 0.33 -2.78 29.68
CA ASP A 64 -0.54 -1.59 29.59
C ASP A 64 -0.69 -0.97 28.18
N HIS A 65 -0.33 -1.71 27.11
CA HIS A 65 -0.53 -1.23 25.75
C HIS A 65 -1.97 -1.53 25.25
N PRO A 66 -2.69 -0.56 24.67
CA PRO A 66 -4.10 -0.73 24.28
C PRO A 66 -4.31 -1.65 23.07
N ASP A 67 -3.27 -1.89 22.27
CA ASP A 67 -3.35 -2.72 21.06
C ASP A 67 -3.14 -4.21 21.39
N PRO A 68 -4.15 -5.09 21.19
CA PRO A 68 -4.05 -6.52 21.47
C PRO A 68 -3.08 -7.26 20.53
N PHE A 69 -2.72 -6.65 19.40
CA PHE A 69 -1.73 -7.16 18.45
C PHE A 69 -0.31 -6.66 18.73
N ALA A 70 -0.13 -5.83 19.76
CA ALA A 70 1.20 -5.35 20.10
C ALA A 70 2.09 -6.51 20.58
N ARG A 71 3.29 -6.62 20.01
CA ARG A 71 4.28 -7.64 20.39
C ARG A 71 5.65 -6.98 20.52
N ALA A 72 6.25 -7.08 21.71
CA ALA A 72 7.58 -6.58 22.02
C ALA A 72 8.61 -7.70 21.88
N PHE A 73 9.78 -7.34 21.36
CA PHE A 73 10.93 -8.21 21.16
C PHE A 73 12.17 -7.50 21.66
N ASP A 74 12.92 -8.14 22.54
CA ASP A 74 14.21 -7.64 22.97
C ASP A 74 15.25 -8.00 21.90
N LEU A 75 16.05 -7.02 21.51
CA LEU A 75 17.03 -7.10 20.43
C LEU A 75 18.34 -6.42 20.86
N ALA A 76 19.44 -6.86 20.25
CA ALA A 76 20.71 -6.15 20.31
C ALA A 76 20.81 -5.22 19.09
N ALA A 77 21.39 -4.03 19.28
CA ALA A 77 21.65 -3.09 18.20
C ALA A 77 23.01 -2.41 18.38
N LEU A 78 23.67 -2.09 17.26
CA LEU A 78 24.87 -1.26 17.29
C LEU A 78 24.48 0.21 17.15
N ARG A 79 24.79 1.02 18.15
CA ARG A 79 24.72 2.48 18.05
C ARG A 79 25.94 2.98 17.33
N VAL A 80 25.70 3.62 16.18
CA VAL A 80 26.76 4.10 15.29
C VAL A 80 26.48 5.55 14.88
N PRO A 81 27.52 6.37 14.63
CA PRO A 81 27.36 7.65 13.97
C PRO A 81 26.68 7.50 12.61
N ALA A 82 25.75 8.40 12.27
CA ALA A 82 25.06 8.39 10.98
C ALA A 82 25.97 8.22 9.73
N PRO A 83 27.17 8.84 9.61
CA PRO A 83 28.03 8.64 8.44
C PRO A 83 28.61 7.23 8.33
N ALA A 84 28.80 6.52 9.44
CA ALA A 84 29.33 5.15 9.47
C ALA A 84 28.25 4.09 9.17
N CYS A 85 26.97 4.46 9.22
CA CYS A 85 25.85 3.53 9.10
C CYS A 85 25.82 2.76 7.76
N ALA A 86 25.92 3.44 6.62
CA ALA A 86 25.81 2.81 5.30
C ALA A 86 26.94 1.81 4.94
N PRO A 87 28.23 2.07 5.26
CA PRO A 87 29.27 1.06 5.07
C PRO A 87 29.11 -0.12 6.03
N LEU A 88 28.73 0.12 7.28
CA LEU A 88 28.51 -0.95 8.27
C LEU A 88 27.30 -1.82 7.92
N GLU A 89 26.21 -1.23 7.44
CA GLU A 89 25.03 -1.98 6.97
C GLU A 89 25.41 -2.97 5.87
N ARG A 90 26.31 -2.59 4.95
CA ARG A 90 26.80 -3.48 3.88
C ARG A 90 27.71 -4.59 4.41
N ARG A 91 28.61 -4.28 5.35
CA ARG A 91 29.54 -5.23 5.95
C ARG A 91 28.82 -6.28 6.80
N LEU A 92 27.79 -5.87 7.52
CA LEU A 92 27.02 -6.73 8.43
C LEU A 92 25.79 -7.37 7.78
N ARG A 93 25.66 -7.31 6.44
CA ARG A 93 24.56 -7.99 5.73
C ARG A 93 24.57 -9.47 6.06
N GLY A 94 23.46 -9.96 6.61
CA GLY A 94 23.31 -11.35 7.08
C GLY A 94 23.31 -11.50 8.60
N HIS A 95 23.84 -10.52 9.34
CA HIS A 95 23.79 -10.47 10.81
C HIS A 95 22.80 -9.42 11.34
N LEU A 96 22.25 -8.59 10.44
CA LEU A 96 21.21 -7.61 10.75
C LEU A 96 19.83 -8.27 10.75
N LEU A 97 18.91 -7.68 11.50
CA LEU A 97 17.51 -8.07 11.56
C LEU A 97 16.91 -8.13 10.14
N ASN A 98 16.41 -9.29 9.74
CA ASN A 98 15.83 -9.50 8.41
C ASN A 98 14.32 -9.76 8.49
N TRP A 99 13.59 -8.80 9.03
CA TRP A 99 12.14 -8.90 9.20
C TRP A 99 11.39 -8.11 8.13
N PRO A 100 10.30 -8.67 7.54
CA PRO A 100 9.47 -7.93 6.60
C PRO A 100 9.01 -6.61 7.22
N ARG A 101 9.02 -5.52 6.45
CA ARG A 101 8.55 -4.17 6.85
C ARG A 101 9.30 -3.51 8.01
N VAL A 102 10.25 -4.17 8.65
CA VAL A 102 11.18 -3.54 9.60
C VAL A 102 12.45 -3.15 8.86
N ARG A 103 12.93 -1.93 9.08
CA ARG A 103 14.22 -1.51 8.54
C ARG A 103 15.34 -1.95 9.48
N ASN A 104 16.43 -2.42 8.91
CA ASN A 104 17.65 -2.79 9.65
C ASN A 104 18.29 -1.59 10.36
N VAL A 105 17.95 -0.37 9.94
CA VAL A 105 18.43 0.88 10.52
C VAL A 105 17.26 1.64 11.17
N ALA A 106 17.33 1.82 12.48
CA ALA A 106 16.41 2.69 13.22
C ALA A 106 17.05 4.05 13.53
N ARG A 107 16.21 5.09 13.59
CA ARG A 107 16.62 6.46 13.94
C ARG A 107 16.13 6.75 15.36
N LEU A 108 17.01 7.30 16.20
CA LEU A 108 16.65 7.69 17.56
C LEU A 108 15.99 9.07 17.58
N PRO A 109 15.04 9.35 18.51
CA PRO A 109 14.36 10.63 18.63
C PRO A 109 15.30 11.83 18.86
N ASN A 110 16.45 11.61 19.51
CA ASN A 110 17.44 12.64 19.83
C ASN A 110 18.09 13.30 18.58
N ASP A 111 17.79 12.81 17.38
CA ASP A 111 18.15 13.44 16.11
C ASP A 111 17.33 14.69 15.75
N GLN A 112 16.21 14.97 16.44
CA GLN A 112 15.33 16.09 16.07
C GLN A 112 15.84 17.47 16.50
N GLY A 113 16.91 17.55 17.31
CA GLY A 113 17.39 18.81 17.90
C GLY A 113 18.26 19.71 17.01
N LEU A 114 18.70 19.27 15.83
CA LEU A 114 19.74 20.01 15.05
C LEU A 114 19.36 20.40 13.62
N LEU A 115 18.12 20.13 13.18
CA LEU A 115 17.61 20.63 11.89
C LEU A 115 16.69 21.86 12.02
N SER A 116 16.45 22.34 13.25
CA SER A 116 15.64 23.52 13.57
C SER A 116 16.47 24.79 13.84
N LEU A 117 17.81 24.69 13.90
CA LEU A 117 18.71 25.83 14.01
C LEU A 117 19.64 25.81 12.80
N GLY A 118 19.36 26.68 11.81
CA GLY A 118 20.11 26.78 10.56
C GLY A 118 21.55 27.27 10.73
N LEU A 119 22.42 26.39 11.23
CA LEU A 119 23.85 26.62 11.33
C LEU A 119 24.57 25.73 10.30
N SER A 120 25.18 26.39 9.33
CA SER A 120 26.05 25.79 8.32
C SER A 120 27.34 25.26 8.94
N LEU A 121 27.72 24.00 8.66
CA LEU A 121 29.06 23.48 8.97
C LEU A 121 30.13 24.04 8.00
N PRO A 122 31.39 24.19 8.43
CA PRO A 122 32.49 24.65 7.57
C PRO A 122 32.88 23.56 6.55
N SER A 123 33.08 23.97 5.31
CA SER A 123 33.59 23.11 4.23
C SER A 123 35.05 22.74 4.45
N PRO A 124 35.47 21.48 4.16
CA PRO A 124 36.89 21.13 4.13
C PRO A 124 37.59 21.68 2.87
N ALA A 125 38.91 21.86 2.98
CA ALA A 125 39.82 22.53 2.03
C ALA A 125 40.07 21.75 0.72
N PRO A 126 40.51 22.43 -0.38
CA PRO A 126 40.52 21.87 -1.73
C PRO A 126 41.77 21.03 -2.04
N ARG A 127 41.60 19.97 -2.85
CA ARG A 127 42.71 19.26 -3.52
C ARG A 127 42.69 19.56 -5.03
N HIS A 128 43.87 19.73 -5.62
CA HIS A 128 44.16 20.10 -7.01
C HIS A 128 44.04 18.93 -8.03
N PRO A 129 44.11 19.18 -9.37
CA PRO A 129 43.19 18.60 -10.36
C PRO A 129 43.79 17.59 -11.35
N ALA A 130 42.93 16.79 -12.04
CA ALA A 130 42.84 16.67 -13.52
C ALA A 130 41.92 15.52 -14.05
N SER A 131 40.87 15.91 -14.82
CA SER A 131 40.16 15.33 -16.02
C SER A 131 39.78 13.83 -16.21
N PRO A 132 38.80 13.47 -17.10
CA PRO A 132 37.88 14.28 -17.91
C PRO A 132 36.37 14.06 -17.66
N ALA A 133 35.58 14.90 -18.35
CA ALA A 133 34.16 15.22 -18.18
C ALA A 133 33.16 14.05 -18.05
N THR A 134 32.49 13.98 -16.90
CA THR A 134 31.25 13.22 -16.70
C THR A 134 30.00 14.05 -17.02
N ALA A 135 28.89 13.38 -17.35
CA ALA A 135 27.60 13.99 -17.67
C ALA A 135 27.08 14.99 -16.60
N VAL A 136 27.59 14.89 -15.38
CA VAL A 136 27.33 15.81 -14.26
C VAL A 136 27.90 17.21 -14.55
N ALA A 137 29.14 17.30 -15.04
CA ALA A 137 29.77 18.57 -15.41
C ALA A 137 29.05 19.26 -16.59
N ARG A 138 28.48 18.46 -17.51
CA ARG A 138 27.65 18.97 -18.62
C ARG A 138 26.31 19.53 -18.13
N ARG A 139 25.69 18.89 -17.12
CA ARG A 139 24.48 19.40 -16.45
C ARG A 139 24.76 20.69 -15.70
N GLU A 140 25.89 20.77 -15.00
CA GLU A 140 26.29 21.96 -14.26
C GLU A 140 26.60 23.15 -15.19
N LYS A 141 27.26 22.88 -16.33
CA LYS A 141 27.49 23.89 -17.37
C LYS A 141 26.18 24.42 -17.95
N LEU A 142 25.23 23.54 -18.26
CA LEU A 142 23.89 23.93 -18.73
C LEU A 142 23.13 24.74 -17.69
N ALA A 143 23.24 24.40 -16.40
CA ALA A 143 22.60 25.17 -15.33
C ALA A 143 23.22 26.56 -15.15
N ARG A 144 24.54 26.71 -15.35
CA ARG A 144 25.25 27.99 -15.25
C ARG A 144 25.07 28.88 -16.48
N GLU A 145 24.99 28.28 -17.67
CA GLU A 145 24.79 29.00 -18.94
C GLU A 145 23.30 29.22 -19.27
N PHE A 146 22.38 28.77 -18.41
CA PHE A 146 20.95 28.95 -18.62
C PHE A 146 20.56 30.42 -18.51
N ASN A 147 20.44 31.09 -19.65
CA ASN A 147 20.01 32.47 -19.75
C ASN A 147 18.49 32.56 -19.48
N ALA A 148 18.13 32.85 -18.21
CA ALA A 148 16.74 32.93 -17.75
C ALA A 148 15.97 34.17 -18.24
N ARG A 149 16.55 35.03 -19.09
CA ARG A 149 15.87 36.26 -19.58
C ARG A 149 14.70 35.99 -20.53
N GLY A 150 14.53 34.77 -21.05
CA GLY A 150 13.43 34.39 -21.94
C GLY A 150 12.15 33.90 -21.26
N PHE A 151 12.13 33.67 -19.94
CA PHE A 151 11.02 32.96 -19.26
C PHE A 151 10.24 33.80 -18.22
N LEU A 152 10.28 35.13 -18.33
CA LEU A 152 9.56 36.06 -17.44
C LEU A 152 8.07 36.28 -17.79
N ARG A 153 7.34 35.25 -18.28
CA ARG A 153 5.89 35.36 -18.54
C ARG A 153 5.05 34.17 -18.11
N PHE A 154 5.27 33.63 -16.90
CA PHE A 154 4.29 32.73 -16.27
C PHE A 154 4.04 33.09 -14.80
N PRO A 155 2.95 33.81 -14.48
CA PRO A 155 2.56 34.15 -13.10
C PRO A 155 2.16 32.94 -12.22
N ASN A 156 2.14 31.72 -12.75
CA ASN A 156 1.46 30.58 -12.12
C ASN A 156 2.38 29.51 -11.48
N LEU A 157 3.71 29.63 -11.58
CA LEU A 157 4.62 28.63 -10.99
C LEU A 157 4.89 28.84 -9.49
N ALA A 158 4.87 30.09 -9.01
CA ALA A 158 5.15 30.41 -7.61
C ALA A 158 3.98 30.08 -6.63
N ARG A 159 2.80 29.68 -7.15
CA ARG A 159 1.62 29.34 -6.34
C ARG A 159 1.47 27.84 -6.03
N LEU A 160 2.19 26.97 -6.72
CA LEU A 160 2.07 25.51 -6.55
C LEU A 160 2.92 24.94 -5.39
N SER A 161 3.89 25.70 -4.89
CA SER A 161 4.85 25.23 -3.87
C SER A 161 4.61 25.76 -2.46
N ARG A 162 3.55 26.56 -2.23
CA ARG A 162 3.22 27.08 -0.88
C ARG A 162 1.94 26.42 -0.34
N PRO A 163 1.97 25.80 0.85
CA PRO A 163 0.75 25.33 1.51
C PRO A 163 -0.18 26.51 1.80
N SER A 164 -1.50 26.29 1.67
CA SER A 164 -2.50 27.34 1.78
C SER A 164 -2.53 27.98 3.19
N PRO A 165 -2.95 29.25 3.34
CA PRO A 165 -3.07 29.89 4.65
C PRO A 165 -3.97 29.14 5.64
N ALA A 166 -4.96 28.38 5.14
CA ALA A 166 -5.82 27.51 5.94
C ALA A 166 -5.05 26.31 6.53
N ALA A 167 -4.10 25.74 5.79
CA ALA A 167 -3.24 24.66 6.29
C ALA A 167 -2.26 25.14 7.37
N ARG A 168 -1.82 26.40 7.30
CA ARG A 168 -0.95 27.03 8.30
C ARG A 168 -1.68 27.28 9.61
N LYS A 169 -2.92 27.79 9.55
CA LYS A 169 -3.76 28.06 10.74
C LYS A 169 -4.20 26.78 11.48
N ARG A 170 -4.35 25.64 10.76
CA ARG A 170 -4.60 24.32 11.37
C ARG A 170 -3.39 23.77 12.12
N ARG A 171 -2.17 24.15 11.71
CA ARG A 171 -0.92 23.76 12.38
C ARG A 171 -0.66 24.58 13.65
N GLU A 172 -0.96 25.87 13.61
CA GLU A 172 -0.76 26.79 14.75
C GLU A 172 -1.73 26.51 15.91
N ARG A 173 -2.95 26.01 15.65
CA ARG A 173 -3.91 25.61 16.71
C ARG A 173 -3.64 24.26 17.39
N LYS A 174 -2.67 23.48 16.88
CA LYS A 174 -2.35 22.13 17.43
C LYS A 174 -1.14 22.15 18.38
N GLY A 175 -0.65 23.34 18.74
CA GLY A 175 0.56 23.56 19.52
C GLY A 175 0.34 24.15 20.90
N ASP A 176 -0.89 24.11 21.44
CA ASP A 176 -1.14 24.62 22.78
C ASP A 176 -2.20 23.73 23.48
N GLY A 177 -1.73 22.90 24.40
CA GLY A 177 -2.53 22.08 25.32
C GLY A 177 -2.77 20.61 24.89
N GLY A 178 -1.99 19.68 25.46
CA GLY A 178 -2.31 18.24 25.51
C GLY A 178 -1.26 17.29 24.94
N ASP A 179 -0.02 17.33 25.45
CA ASP A 179 1.11 16.57 24.88
C ASP A 179 1.17 15.07 25.27
N GLU A 180 0.36 14.58 26.20
CA GLU A 180 0.36 13.14 26.53
C GLU A 180 -0.55 12.30 25.63
N GLU A 181 -1.71 12.82 25.22
CA GLU A 181 -2.68 12.09 24.40
C GLU A 181 -2.37 12.21 22.90
N ALA A 182 -1.84 13.36 22.46
CA ALA A 182 -1.47 13.61 21.07
C ALA A 182 -0.23 12.83 20.60
N THR A 183 0.61 12.36 21.53
CA THR A 183 1.77 11.52 21.24
C THR A 183 1.35 10.06 21.05
N ARG A 184 0.42 9.58 21.89
CA ARG A 184 -0.22 8.24 21.77
C ARG A 184 -1.03 8.08 20.47
N GLU A 185 -1.67 9.13 19.97
CA GLU A 185 -2.36 9.08 18.66
C GLU A 185 -1.40 8.88 17.48
N ARG A 186 -0.17 9.40 17.52
CA ARG A 186 0.79 9.26 16.40
C ARG A 186 1.38 7.86 16.28
N ASP A 187 1.32 7.05 17.33
CA ASP A 187 1.85 5.69 17.33
C ASP A 187 0.88 4.67 16.74
N ARG A 188 -0.44 4.95 16.74
CA ARG A 188 -1.46 4.03 16.18
C ARG A 188 -1.28 3.72 14.68
N ASP A 189 -0.67 4.64 13.93
CA ASP A 189 -0.40 4.46 12.50
C ASP A 189 0.97 3.83 12.22
N LYS A 190 1.84 3.70 13.24
CA LYS A 190 3.17 3.09 13.04
C LYS A 190 3.04 1.57 12.97
N ALA A 191 3.82 0.96 12.07
CA ALA A 191 3.94 -0.49 12.03
C ALA A 191 4.77 -1.01 13.21
N TYR A 192 5.82 -0.28 13.60
CA TYR A 192 6.68 -0.65 14.71
C TYR A 192 7.37 0.58 15.32
N VAL A 193 7.86 0.43 16.55
CA VAL A 193 8.72 1.37 17.28
C VAL A 193 9.92 0.61 17.85
N VAL A 194 11.07 1.28 17.95
CA VAL A 194 12.29 0.76 18.58
C VAL A 194 12.68 1.70 19.72
N GLU A 195 12.79 1.16 20.93
CA GLU A 195 13.16 1.88 22.14
C GLU A 195 14.47 1.30 22.71
N VAL A 196 15.32 2.14 23.30
CA VAL A 196 16.55 1.68 23.94
C VAL A 196 16.25 1.29 25.38
N VAL A 197 16.61 0.07 25.77
CA VAL A 197 16.39 -0.46 27.12
C VAL A 197 17.56 -0.01 27.99
N GLY A 198 17.29 0.83 29.00
CA GLY A 198 18.28 1.32 29.96
C GLY A 198 18.53 2.83 29.98
N GLU A 199 17.94 3.58 29.05
CA GLU A 199 17.76 5.05 29.14
C GLU A 199 16.37 5.35 29.75
N ARG A 200 16.05 4.79 30.91
CA ARG A 200 14.96 5.36 31.72
C ARG A 200 15.49 6.68 32.26
N THR A 201 14.88 7.78 31.85
CA THR A 201 15.02 9.08 32.51
C THR A 201 14.68 8.90 33.98
N GLU A 202 15.69 8.99 34.85
CA GLU A 202 15.54 9.24 36.28
C GLU A 202 15.06 10.69 36.50
N ASP A 203 13.99 11.12 35.82
CA ASP A 203 13.48 12.50 35.89
C ASP A 203 12.16 12.60 36.68
N ASP A 204 11.80 11.59 37.48
CA ASP A 204 10.69 11.68 38.44
C ASP A 204 11.13 11.54 39.92
N ASP A 205 12.40 11.28 40.21
CA ASP A 205 12.88 11.15 41.59
C ASP A 205 14.27 11.79 41.77
N ASP A 206 14.36 13.13 41.77
CA ASP A 206 15.51 13.83 42.39
C ASP A 206 15.14 15.26 42.79
N GLU A 207 14.07 15.38 43.56
CA GLU A 207 14.04 16.38 44.62
C GLU A 207 15.08 15.92 45.67
N TRP A 208 16.11 16.75 45.90
CA TRP A 208 17.20 16.56 46.88
C TRP A 208 18.43 15.72 46.45
N LYS A 209 19.45 16.39 45.89
CA LYS A 209 20.86 16.25 46.35
C LYS A 209 21.77 17.34 45.77
N GLY A 210 21.81 18.46 46.49
CA GLY A 210 23.05 19.21 46.63
C GLY A 210 23.93 18.55 47.71
N LEU A 211 25.26 18.76 47.59
CA LEU A 211 26.34 18.39 48.52
C LEU A 211 26.94 16.98 48.32
N VAL A 212 28.01 16.88 47.52
CA VAL A 212 29.36 16.32 47.85
C VAL A 212 30.21 16.44 46.58
N GLY A 213 31.45 16.91 46.72
CA GLY A 213 32.40 17.05 45.62
C GLY A 213 33.06 15.74 45.18
N GLU A 214 33.69 15.84 44.01
CA GLU A 214 34.68 14.93 43.41
C GLU A 214 34.20 13.59 42.82
N GLU A 215 34.47 13.45 41.52
CA GLU A 215 34.58 12.22 40.73
C GLU A 215 33.36 11.28 40.66
N GLY A 216 32.32 11.74 39.97
CA GLY A 216 31.27 10.88 39.42
C GLY A 216 31.28 10.93 37.90
N PHE A 217 31.50 9.78 37.26
CA PHE A 217 31.36 9.53 35.83
C PHE A 217 30.00 10.01 35.29
N GLY A 218 29.92 11.29 34.94
CA GLY A 218 28.81 11.84 34.20
C GLY A 218 28.77 11.20 32.82
N ARG A 219 27.77 10.36 32.59
CA ARG A 219 27.32 9.81 31.30
C ARG A 219 26.98 10.95 30.32
N GLY A 220 28.02 11.64 29.86
CA GLY A 220 27.92 12.80 28.99
C GLY A 220 27.77 12.39 27.54
N ALA A 221 26.57 12.64 26.99
CA ALA A 221 26.32 12.96 25.58
C ALA A 221 27.34 12.41 24.57
N TRP A 222 27.03 11.26 23.99
CA TRP A 222 27.70 10.74 22.78
C TRP A 222 28.01 11.90 21.82
N ARG A 223 29.31 12.08 21.55
CA ARG A 223 29.88 13.32 21.03
C ARG A 223 29.19 13.77 19.74
N MET A 224 28.39 14.83 19.85
CA MET A 224 28.09 15.83 18.82
C MET A 224 27.73 15.28 17.41
N GLY A 225 26.69 14.46 17.29
CA GLY A 225 26.17 14.09 15.96
C GLY A 225 24.95 13.18 15.96
N PRO A 226 24.21 13.10 14.82
CA PRO A 226 23.07 12.20 14.68
C PRO A 226 23.51 10.73 14.73
N THR A 227 22.76 9.91 15.46
CA THR A 227 23.09 8.48 15.69
C THR A 227 22.06 7.54 15.08
N ARG A 228 22.50 6.35 14.68
CA ARG A 228 21.66 5.30 14.09
C ARG A 228 21.82 4.03 14.89
N LEU A 229 20.75 3.24 14.97
CA LEU A 229 20.78 1.89 15.50
C LEU A 229 20.76 0.90 14.35
N LEU A 230 21.80 0.08 14.23
CA LEU A 230 21.81 -1.10 13.37
C LEU A 230 21.24 -2.27 14.16
N LEU A 231 20.01 -2.68 13.85
CA LEU A 231 19.33 -3.78 14.53
C LEU A 231 19.98 -5.10 14.14
N LEU A 232 20.51 -5.83 15.12
CA LEU A 232 21.06 -7.16 14.92
C LEU A 232 19.92 -8.20 14.86
N ASP A 233 20.22 -9.37 14.32
CA ASP A 233 19.28 -10.48 14.30
C ASP A 233 18.78 -10.86 15.69
N GLU A 234 17.53 -11.35 15.78
CA GLU A 234 16.86 -11.76 17.03
C GLU A 234 17.70 -12.76 17.84
N SER A 235 18.47 -13.63 17.17
CA SER A 235 19.33 -14.63 17.83
C SER A 235 20.46 -14.05 18.68
N TYR A 236 20.72 -12.74 18.59
CA TYR A 236 21.79 -12.04 19.32
C TYR A 236 21.29 -11.22 20.51
N ALA A 237 19.99 -11.17 20.78
CA ALA A 237 19.37 -10.28 21.79
C ALA A 237 19.99 -10.36 23.20
N GLU A 238 20.33 -11.57 23.67
CA GLU A 238 20.85 -11.81 25.02
C GLU A 238 22.34 -12.20 25.04
N ARG A 239 23.00 -12.22 23.88
CA ARG A 239 24.39 -12.66 23.79
C ARG A 239 25.36 -11.61 24.32
N ARG A 240 26.44 -12.06 24.97
CA ARG A 240 27.57 -11.21 25.33
C ARG A 240 28.38 -10.88 24.08
N VAL A 241 29.20 -9.83 24.16
CA VAL A 241 30.09 -9.41 23.05
C VAL A 241 30.94 -10.60 22.56
N ASP A 242 31.38 -11.45 23.48
CA ASP A 242 32.19 -12.66 23.20
C ASP A 242 31.46 -13.73 22.38
N ASP A 243 30.12 -13.71 22.33
CA ASP A 243 29.30 -14.71 21.63
C ASP A 243 28.70 -14.19 20.31
N LEU A 244 29.06 -12.96 19.92
CA LEU A 244 28.66 -12.34 18.66
C LEU A 244 29.52 -12.84 17.49
N PRO A 245 29.01 -12.73 16.24
CA PRO A 245 29.78 -13.06 15.05
C PRO A 245 31.09 -12.28 14.96
N GLU A 246 32.14 -12.89 14.41
CA GLU A 246 33.45 -12.24 14.19
C GLU A 246 33.30 -10.91 13.46
N ALA A 247 32.45 -10.85 12.43
CA ALA A 247 32.18 -9.61 11.70
C ALA A 247 31.63 -8.45 12.57
N VAL A 248 30.89 -8.76 13.64
CA VAL A 248 30.37 -7.75 14.58
C VAL A 248 31.44 -7.37 15.60
N LYS A 249 32.21 -8.35 16.10
CA LYS A 249 33.35 -8.12 17.00
C LYS A 249 34.41 -7.25 16.33
N ASP A 250 34.79 -7.58 15.10
CA ASP A 250 35.71 -6.81 14.27
C ASP A 250 35.27 -5.34 14.15
N VAL A 251 33.97 -5.07 14.02
CA VAL A 251 33.46 -3.69 13.97
C VAL A 251 33.63 -2.98 15.32
N LEU A 252 33.37 -3.67 16.43
CA LEU A 252 33.55 -3.11 17.78
C LEU A 252 35.04 -2.88 18.10
N ASP A 253 35.92 -3.77 17.65
CA ASP A 253 37.36 -3.79 17.96
C ASP A 253 38.20 -2.89 17.04
N HIS A 254 37.89 -2.82 15.73
CA HIS A 254 38.71 -2.05 14.77
C HIS A 254 38.61 -0.53 14.91
N GLU A 255 37.65 0.00 15.68
CA GLU A 255 37.46 1.44 15.88
C GLU A 255 37.52 1.91 17.34
N THR A 256 38.09 1.09 18.22
CA THR A 256 38.67 1.60 19.47
C THR A 256 39.81 2.56 19.12
N GLN A 257 39.53 3.87 19.17
CA GLN A 257 40.56 4.90 19.02
C GLN A 257 41.59 4.76 20.15
N GLN A 258 42.80 5.29 19.91
CA GLN A 258 43.93 5.30 20.86
C GLN A 258 43.63 5.97 22.22
N ASP A 259 42.45 6.57 22.39
CA ASP A 259 41.92 7.19 23.62
C ASP A 259 41.00 6.27 24.47
N GLY A 260 40.84 5.00 24.11
CA GLY A 260 40.10 4.03 24.94
C GLY A 260 38.56 4.16 24.92
N SER A 261 38.00 5.06 24.10
CA SER A 261 36.55 5.20 23.88
C SER A 261 36.16 4.49 22.58
N SER A 262 35.25 3.50 22.63
CA SER A 262 34.74 2.83 21.42
C SER A 262 33.86 3.79 20.61
N ALA A 263 34.09 3.89 19.29
CA ALA A 263 33.26 4.71 18.40
C ALA A 263 31.85 4.13 18.19
N TYR A 264 31.66 2.86 18.56
CA TYR A 264 30.44 2.10 18.45
C TYR A 264 30.09 1.47 19.80
N GLU A 265 28.81 1.34 20.09
CA GLU A 265 28.31 0.74 21.32
C GLU A 265 27.26 -0.32 21.00
N LEU A 266 27.36 -1.46 21.69
CA LEU A 266 26.33 -2.48 21.68
C LEU A 266 25.24 -2.12 22.70
N ILE A 267 24.03 -1.91 22.22
CA ILE A 267 22.89 -1.47 23.01
C ILE A 267 21.80 -2.53 22.98
N ARG A 268 21.08 -2.66 24.10
CA ARG A 268 19.83 -3.43 24.15
C ARG A 268 18.67 -2.52 23.77
N CYS A 269 17.84 -2.98 22.85
CA CYS A 269 16.67 -2.27 22.40
C CYS A 269 15.45 -3.19 22.40
N GLN A 270 14.27 -2.59 22.55
CA GLN A 270 13.00 -3.27 22.44
C GLN A 270 12.32 -2.83 21.14
N LEU A 271 12.07 -3.78 20.25
CA LEU A 271 11.28 -3.60 19.05
C LEU A 271 9.82 -3.99 19.36
N THR A 272 8.92 -3.01 19.31
CA THR A 272 7.48 -3.24 19.49
C THR A 272 6.79 -3.16 18.13
N LEU A 273 6.16 -4.26 17.71
CA LEU A 273 5.33 -4.36 16.51
C LEU A 273 3.88 -4.08 16.89
N PHE A 274 3.15 -3.32 16.06
CA PHE A 274 1.74 -2.97 16.28
C PHE A 274 0.82 -3.63 15.25
N TYR A 275 -0.49 -3.44 15.39
CA TYR A 275 -1.52 -3.89 14.47
C TYR A 275 -1.11 -3.72 13.00
N ASN A 276 -0.63 -2.55 12.58
CA ASN A 276 -0.28 -2.24 11.19
C ASN A 276 0.89 -3.05 10.61
N TYR A 277 1.74 -3.64 11.46
CA TYR A 277 2.79 -4.55 11.03
C TYR A 277 2.19 -5.79 10.35
N TRP A 278 1.21 -6.39 11.02
CA TRP A 278 0.66 -7.69 10.69
C TRP A 278 -0.14 -7.67 9.38
N PRO A 279 0.05 -8.67 8.51
CA PRO A 279 -0.78 -8.81 7.32
C PRO A 279 -2.23 -9.13 7.70
N MET A 280 -3.16 -8.81 6.79
CA MET A 280 -4.59 -9.02 7.00
C MET A 280 -4.93 -10.46 7.40
N ASN A 281 -4.31 -11.45 6.74
CA ASN A 281 -4.61 -12.85 6.98
C ASN A 281 -4.25 -13.30 8.40
N GLU A 282 -3.08 -12.91 8.91
CA GLU A 282 -2.65 -13.25 10.29
C GLU A 282 -3.53 -12.57 11.34
N VAL A 283 -3.97 -11.33 11.08
CA VAL A 283 -4.92 -10.64 11.94
C VAL A 283 -6.26 -11.38 11.98
N LEU A 284 -6.79 -11.78 10.82
CA LEU A 284 -8.05 -12.52 10.75
C LEU A 284 -7.92 -13.92 11.37
N GLU A 285 -6.78 -14.59 11.21
CA GLU A 285 -6.48 -15.89 11.84
C GLU A 285 -6.53 -15.81 13.37
N ALA A 286 -6.04 -14.71 13.94
CA ALA A 286 -6.06 -14.49 15.39
C ALA A 286 -7.44 -14.09 15.94
N LEU A 287 -8.32 -13.50 15.11
CA LEU A 287 -9.63 -12.99 15.55
C LEU A 287 -10.78 -13.97 15.28
N LEU A 288 -10.67 -14.79 14.25
CA LEU A 288 -11.70 -15.74 13.87
C LEU A 288 -11.52 -17.06 14.65
N PRO A 289 -12.63 -17.75 15.01
CA PRO A 289 -12.57 -19.08 15.61
C PRO A 289 -11.77 -20.10 14.78
N GLU A 290 -11.16 -21.07 15.47
CA GLU A 290 -10.48 -22.19 14.84
C GLU A 290 -11.43 -22.97 13.91
N GLY A 291 -10.95 -23.32 12.71
CA GLY A 291 -11.71 -24.08 11.71
C GLY A 291 -12.43 -23.23 10.66
N ILE A 292 -12.54 -21.91 10.83
CA ILE A 292 -13.10 -21.03 9.79
C ILE A 292 -12.02 -20.71 8.73
N ILE A 293 -12.38 -20.84 7.46
CA ILE A 293 -11.48 -20.52 6.35
C ILE A 293 -11.34 -19.00 6.22
N ILE A 294 -10.11 -18.48 6.32
CA ILE A 294 -9.89 -17.03 6.24
C ILE A 294 -10.18 -16.52 4.82
N PRO A 295 -10.99 -15.45 4.65
CA PRO A 295 -11.17 -14.80 3.36
C PRO A 295 -9.85 -14.21 2.84
N THR A 296 -9.32 -14.75 1.75
CA THR A 296 -7.98 -14.39 1.23
C THR A 296 -7.98 -13.22 0.25
N GLY A 297 -9.14 -12.81 -0.27
CA GLY A 297 -9.21 -11.75 -1.27
C GLY A 297 -10.60 -11.16 -1.43
N PHE A 298 -10.65 -9.99 -2.06
CA PHE A 298 -11.86 -9.23 -2.33
C PHE A 298 -11.73 -8.50 -3.67
N GLU A 299 -12.86 -8.12 -4.26
CA GLU A 299 -12.88 -7.35 -5.50
C GLU A 299 -12.86 -5.85 -5.17
N THR A 300 -12.14 -5.07 -5.96
CA THR A 300 -12.06 -3.61 -5.77
C THR A 300 -12.75 -2.87 -6.91
N VAL A 301 -13.63 -1.95 -6.55
CA VAL A 301 -14.29 -1.05 -7.50
C VAL A 301 -14.09 0.40 -7.04
N GLY A 302 -13.10 1.05 -7.63
CA GLY A 302 -12.60 2.34 -7.13
C GLY A 302 -12.13 2.24 -5.68
N HIS A 303 -12.77 2.98 -4.77
CA HIS A 303 -12.47 2.93 -3.33
C HIS A 303 -13.32 1.92 -2.53
N ILE A 304 -14.16 1.15 -3.19
CA ILE A 304 -15.06 0.18 -2.55
C ILE A 304 -14.46 -1.21 -2.65
N ALA A 305 -14.36 -1.92 -1.52
CA ALA A 305 -14.00 -3.32 -1.46
C ALA A 305 -15.26 -4.18 -1.35
N HIS A 306 -15.41 -5.15 -2.24
CA HIS A 306 -16.53 -6.06 -2.31
C HIS A 306 -16.10 -7.46 -1.83
N LEU A 307 -16.61 -7.84 -0.66
CA LEU A 307 -16.40 -9.14 -0.05
C LEU A 307 -17.37 -10.18 -0.61
N ASN A 308 -16.91 -11.43 -0.66
CA ASN A 308 -17.73 -12.59 -0.96
C ASN A 308 -17.71 -13.51 0.26
N LEU A 309 -18.51 -13.14 1.27
CA LEU A 309 -18.58 -13.89 2.53
C LEU A 309 -19.46 -15.13 2.36
N ARG A 310 -19.03 -16.25 2.95
CA ARG A 310 -19.78 -17.49 3.05
C ARG A 310 -20.61 -17.48 4.33
N ASP A 311 -21.55 -18.41 4.45
CA ASP A 311 -22.42 -18.54 5.64
C ASP A 311 -21.62 -18.61 6.94
N GLU A 312 -20.49 -19.32 6.94
CA GLU A 312 -19.56 -19.44 8.07
C GLU A 312 -18.94 -18.09 8.51
N HIS A 313 -18.84 -17.13 7.60
CA HIS A 313 -18.28 -15.79 7.85
C HIS A 313 -19.33 -14.77 8.31
N LEU A 314 -20.62 -15.01 8.04
CA LEU A 314 -21.68 -14.03 8.29
C LEU A 314 -21.75 -13.53 9.74
N PRO A 315 -21.56 -14.37 10.78
CA PRO A 315 -21.52 -13.91 12.17
C PRO A 315 -20.40 -12.88 12.43
N TYR A 316 -19.31 -12.94 11.66
CA TYR A 316 -18.11 -12.11 11.81
C TYR A 316 -17.98 -11.04 10.72
N LYS A 317 -19.02 -10.83 9.90
CA LYS A 317 -18.95 -9.98 8.70
C LYS A 317 -18.45 -8.57 8.97
N LYS A 318 -18.89 -7.94 10.07
CA LYS A 318 -18.47 -6.58 10.47
C LYS A 318 -17.00 -6.56 10.92
N LEU A 319 -16.57 -7.57 11.66
CA LEU A 319 -15.18 -7.70 12.10
C LEU A 319 -14.25 -7.88 10.89
N ILE A 320 -14.58 -8.80 9.99
CA ILE A 320 -13.81 -9.05 8.77
C ILE A 320 -13.74 -7.76 7.93
N ALA A 321 -14.88 -7.08 7.75
CA ALA A 321 -14.94 -5.84 6.99
C ALA A 321 -14.11 -4.71 7.62
N GLN A 322 -14.11 -4.59 8.95
CA GLN A 322 -13.30 -3.61 9.65
C GLN A 322 -11.80 -3.86 9.44
N VAL A 323 -11.36 -5.12 9.54
CA VAL A 323 -9.96 -5.49 9.28
C VAL A 323 -9.59 -5.18 7.82
N VAL A 324 -10.43 -5.55 6.85
CA VAL A 324 -10.21 -5.24 5.43
C VAL A 324 -10.10 -3.74 5.20
N LEU A 325 -10.98 -2.95 5.82
CA LEU A 325 -10.94 -1.49 5.71
C LEU A 325 -9.63 -0.94 6.26
N ASP A 326 -9.25 -1.31 7.48
CA ASP A 326 -8.07 -0.78 8.15
C ASP A 326 -6.77 -1.15 7.44
N LYS A 327 -6.66 -2.37 6.93
CA LYS A 327 -5.47 -2.85 6.21
C LYS A 327 -5.30 -2.25 4.82
N ASN A 328 -6.33 -1.61 4.28
CA ASN A 328 -6.34 -1.09 2.91
C ASN A 328 -6.60 0.43 2.80
N LYS A 329 -6.63 1.14 3.94
CA LYS A 329 -6.64 2.61 3.97
C LYS A 329 -5.35 3.21 3.38
N PRO A 330 -5.41 4.41 2.77
CA PRO A 330 -6.60 5.20 2.47
C PRO A 330 -7.28 4.83 1.14
N LYS A 331 -6.81 3.77 0.45
CA LYS A 331 -7.27 3.38 -0.88
C LYS A 331 -8.71 2.86 -0.84
N ILE A 332 -9.02 2.03 0.16
CA ILE A 332 -10.38 1.54 0.42
C ILE A 332 -11.00 2.42 1.49
N GLN A 333 -12.23 2.86 1.24
CA GLN A 333 -13.00 3.72 2.16
C GLN A 333 -14.33 3.10 2.55
N THR A 334 -14.83 2.13 1.78
CA THR A 334 -16.10 1.44 2.02
C THR A 334 -15.90 -0.05 1.74
N VAL A 335 -16.40 -0.91 2.63
CA VAL A 335 -16.39 -2.35 2.47
C VAL A 335 -17.82 -2.84 2.45
N VAL A 336 -18.17 -3.60 1.43
CA VAL A 336 -19.52 -4.12 1.20
C VAL A 336 -19.51 -5.63 1.05
N ASN A 337 -20.65 -6.26 1.30
CA ASN A 337 -20.88 -7.67 0.99
C ASN A 337 -22.11 -7.81 0.11
N LYS A 338 -22.08 -8.79 -0.79
CA LYS A 338 -23.23 -9.16 -1.61
C LYS A 338 -24.28 -9.87 -0.76
N THR A 339 -25.55 -9.50 -0.91
CA THR A 339 -26.66 -10.31 -0.44
C THR A 339 -27.19 -11.17 -1.60
N ASP A 340 -27.55 -12.42 -1.33
CA ASP A 340 -27.78 -13.46 -2.36
C ASP A 340 -29.01 -13.24 -3.25
N ALA A 341 -29.85 -12.25 -2.96
CA ALA A 341 -31.02 -11.94 -3.77
C ALA A 341 -30.67 -11.06 -4.97
N ILE A 342 -30.26 -11.66 -6.09
CA ILE A 342 -30.39 -11.03 -7.41
C ILE A 342 -31.85 -11.20 -7.84
N GLN A 343 -32.73 -10.29 -7.42
CA GLN A 343 -34.14 -10.30 -7.79
C GLN A 343 -34.57 -8.97 -8.41
N ASN A 344 -33.95 -8.57 -9.53
CA ASN A 344 -34.48 -7.46 -10.31
C ASN A 344 -34.11 -7.55 -11.79
N ASP A 345 -34.97 -6.98 -12.63
CA ASP A 345 -34.82 -6.94 -14.09
C ASP A 345 -33.57 -6.18 -14.55
N TYR A 346 -33.04 -5.31 -13.68
CA TYR A 346 -31.86 -4.47 -13.91
C TYR A 346 -30.52 -5.13 -13.53
N ARG A 347 -30.54 -6.38 -13.03
CA ARG A 347 -29.36 -7.13 -12.59
C ARG A 347 -28.48 -6.38 -11.57
N THR A 348 -29.06 -5.50 -10.75
CA THR A 348 -28.30 -4.80 -9.71
C THR A 348 -28.05 -5.73 -8.54
N MET A 349 -26.85 -5.66 -7.97
CA MET A 349 -26.50 -6.44 -6.79
C MET A 349 -27.05 -5.72 -5.57
N GLN A 350 -27.80 -6.42 -4.72
CA GLN A 350 -28.07 -5.90 -3.39
C GLN A 350 -26.77 -5.99 -2.57
N LEU A 351 -26.33 -4.84 -2.08
CA LEU A 351 -25.08 -4.68 -1.36
C LEU A 351 -25.37 -4.15 0.04
N GLU A 352 -24.82 -4.82 1.05
CA GLU A 352 -24.82 -4.35 2.43
C GLU A 352 -23.48 -3.66 2.72
N VAL A 353 -23.51 -2.42 3.21
CA VAL A 353 -22.31 -1.75 3.72
C VAL A 353 -21.96 -2.34 5.09
N LEU A 354 -20.74 -2.86 5.21
CA LEU A 354 -20.26 -3.52 6.43
C LEU A 354 -19.31 -2.64 7.25
N ALA A 355 -18.52 -1.80 6.59
CA ALA A 355 -17.58 -0.88 7.24
C ALA A 355 -17.24 0.33 6.35
N GLY A 356 -16.87 1.45 6.97
CA GLY A 356 -16.41 2.65 6.28
C GLY A 356 -17.52 3.65 5.97
N ASN A 357 -17.43 4.34 4.84
CA ASN A 357 -18.42 5.32 4.43
C ASN A 357 -19.67 4.66 3.84
N ASP A 358 -20.86 5.21 4.08
CA ASP A 358 -22.13 4.69 3.54
C ASP A 358 -22.37 4.98 2.05
N SER A 359 -21.34 5.42 1.31
CA SER A 359 -21.45 5.74 -0.12
C SER A 359 -21.09 4.55 -1.00
N LEU A 360 -22.02 4.14 -1.86
CA LEU A 360 -21.80 3.15 -2.93
C LEU A 360 -21.37 3.77 -4.27
N ARG A 361 -21.24 5.10 -4.30
CA ARG A 361 -20.77 5.86 -5.46
C ARG A 361 -19.25 5.90 -5.48
N THR A 362 -18.66 5.57 -6.62
CA THR A 362 -17.21 5.48 -6.76
C THR A 362 -16.75 5.92 -8.16
N MET A 363 -15.45 6.20 -8.28
CA MET A 363 -14.79 6.42 -9.57
C MET A 363 -13.92 5.22 -9.88
N VAL A 364 -14.14 4.59 -11.02
CA VAL A 364 -13.31 3.50 -11.54
C VAL A 364 -12.44 4.04 -12.66
N ILE A 365 -11.16 3.67 -12.64
CA ILE A 365 -10.24 3.93 -13.74
C ILE A 365 -9.94 2.61 -14.42
N GLU A 366 -10.33 2.49 -15.69
CA GLU A 366 -10.11 1.29 -16.50
C GLU A 366 -9.52 1.72 -17.84
N SER A 367 -8.37 1.15 -18.22
CA SER A 367 -7.71 1.46 -19.50
C SER A 367 -7.45 2.96 -19.75
N GLY A 368 -7.26 3.74 -18.68
CA GLY A 368 -7.08 5.20 -18.75
C GLY A 368 -8.38 6.01 -18.88
N LEU A 369 -9.54 5.34 -18.96
CA LEU A 369 -10.86 5.96 -18.95
C LEU A 369 -11.41 6.01 -17.52
N ARG A 370 -12.23 7.02 -17.25
CA ARG A 370 -12.82 7.24 -15.92
C ARG A 370 -14.32 6.99 -15.96
N PHE A 371 -14.82 6.22 -15.02
CA PHE A 371 -16.24 5.88 -14.92
C PHE A 371 -16.74 6.22 -13.52
N GLN A 372 -17.75 7.08 -13.45
CA GLN A 372 -18.58 7.22 -12.26
C GLN A 372 -19.58 6.06 -12.25
N VAL A 373 -19.69 5.41 -11.09
CA VAL A 373 -20.53 4.22 -10.90
C VAL A 373 -21.19 4.30 -9.53
N ASP A 374 -22.46 3.93 -9.44
CA ASP A 374 -23.17 3.70 -8.18
C ASP A 374 -23.53 2.23 -8.05
N LEU A 375 -22.79 1.49 -7.24
CA LEU A 375 -22.95 0.03 -7.15
C LEU A 375 -24.30 -0.40 -6.56
N GLY A 376 -25.02 0.51 -5.90
CA GLY A 376 -26.38 0.23 -5.42
C GLY A 376 -27.44 0.32 -6.52
N ALA A 377 -27.16 1.04 -7.61
CA ALA A 377 -28.15 1.36 -8.64
C ALA A 377 -27.82 0.83 -10.04
N VAL A 378 -26.56 0.47 -10.32
CA VAL A 378 -26.12 0.02 -11.66
C VAL A 378 -25.22 -1.20 -11.56
N TYR A 379 -25.25 -2.05 -12.59
CA TYR A 379 -24.35 -3.19 -12.70
C TYR A 379 -22.94 -2.76 -13.14
N TRP A 380 -21.91 -3.26 -12.44
CA TRP A 380 -20.51 -3.09 -12.81
C TRP A 380 -19.71 -4.35 -12.51
N ASN A 381 -18.75 -4.68 -13.38
CA ASN A 381 -17.83 -5.80 -13.17
C ASN A 381 -16.44 -5.45 -13.71
N SER A 382 -15.47 -5.33 -12.80
CA SER A 382 -14.09 -4.97 -13.12
C SER A 382 -13.33 -6.12 -13.80
N ARG A 383 -13.77 -7.37 -13.64
CA ARG A 383 -13.11 -8.55 -14.24
C ARG A 383 -13.26 -8.62 -15.75
N LEU A 384 -14.27 -7.95 -16.30
CA LEU A 384 -14.52 -7.88 -17.73
C LEU A 384 -13.62 -6.86 -18.45
N ALA A 385 -12.73 -6.17 -17.73
CA ALA A 385 -11.83 -5.17 -18.31
C ALA A 385 -10.94 -5.74 -19.43
N THR A 386 -10.40 -6.95 -19.23
CA THR A 386 -9.55 -7.62 -20.23
C THR A 386 -10.32 -7.96 -21.49
N GLU A 387 -11.57 -8.44 -21.35
CA GLU A 387 -12.42 -8.74 -22.50
C GLU A 387 -12.80 -7.48 -23.27
N ARG A 388 -13.13 -6.38 -22.57
CA ARG A 388 -13.38 -5.09 -23.23
C ARG A 388 -12.16 -4.59 -23.99
N GLN A 389 -10.96 -4.69 -23.40
CA GLN A 389 -9.72 -4.35 -24.09
C GLN A 389 -9.48 -5.23 -25.32
N ARG A 390 -9.74 -6.53 -25.25
CA ARG A 390 -9.62 -7.46 -26.37
C ARG A 390 -10.52 -7.05 -27.54
N LEU A 391 -11.80 -6.73 -27.26
CA LEU A 391 -12.74 -6.26 -28.29
C LEU A 391 -12.22 -4.97 -28.95
N VAL A 392 -11.82 -3.99 -28.14
CA VAL A 392 -11.35 -2.69 -28.64
C VAL A 392 -10.05 -2.83 -29.42
N ASN A 393 -9.09 -3.62 -28.94
CA ASN A 393 -7.77 -3.69 -29.56
C ASN A 393 -7.74 -4.61 -30.78
N ASP A 394 -8.37 -5.78 -30.68
CA ASP A 394 -8.15 -6.88 -31.64
C ASP A 394 -9.29 -7.04 -32.64
N ILE A 395 -10.51 -6.57 -32.31
CA ILE A 395 -11.69 -6.76 -33.15
C ILE A 395 -12.10 -5.48 -33.84
N PHE A 396 -12.31 -4.40 -33.08
CA PHE A 396 -12.84 -3.15 -33.62
C PHE A 396 -11.84 -2.44 -34.52
N ARG A 397 -12.35 -1.81 -35.58
CA ARG A 397 -11.58 -1.00 -36.54
C ARG A 397 -12.10 0.44 -36.54
N ASP A 398 -11.26 1.36 -36.97
CA ASP A 398 -11.58 2.79 -36.97
C ASP A 398 -12.79 3.14 -37.85
N SER A 399 -13.09 2.31 -38.85
CA SER A 399 -14.25 2.45 -39.74
C SER A 399 -15.58 1.98 -39.13
N ASP A 400 -15.53 1.23 -38.03
CA ASP A 400 -16.70 0.50 -37.54
C ASP A 400 -17.71 1.43 -36.86
N VAL A 401 -18.96 1.00 -36.85
CA VAL A 401 -20.03 1.56 -36.01
C VAL A 401 -20.45 0.45 -35.06
N VAL A 402 -20.35 0.70 -33.75
CA VAL A 402 -20.64 -0.29 -32.72
C VAL A 402 -22.00 0.00 -32.09
N CYS A 403 -22.83 -1.03 -31.91
CA CYS A 403 -24.07 -0.93 -31.16
C CYS A 403 -23.94 -1.73 -29.85
N ASP A 404 -23.93 -1.04 -28.72
CA ASP A 404 -23.88 -1.62 -27.37
C ASP A 404 -25.30 -1.67 -26.79
N MET A 405 -25.95 -2.82 -26.97
CA MET A 405 -27.37 -3.04 -26.63
C MET A 405 -27.66 -3.02 -25.12
N PHE A 406 -26.64 -3.27 -24.28
CA PHE A 406 -26.74 -3.37 -22.81
C PHE A 406 -25.56 -2.66 -22.17
N SER A 407 -25.45 -1.38 -22.51
CA SER A 407 -24.26 -0.57 -22.27
C SER A 407 -23.99 -0.27 -20.79
N GLY A 408 -24.98 -0.42 -19.91
CA GLY A 408 -24.88 -0.01 -18.51
C GLY A 408 -24.39 1.43 -18.39
N VAL A 409 -23.35 1.63 -17.57
CA VAL A 409 -22.69 2.95 -17.42
C VAL A 409 -21.67 3.28 -18.54
N GLY A 410 -21.61 2.45 -19.58
CA GLY A 410 -20.80 2.64 -20.77
C GLY A 410 -19.39 2.06 -20.81
N PRO A 411 -18.98 1.02 -20.04
CA PRO A 411 -17.59 0.58 -20.07
C PRO A 411 -17.14 0.09 -21.45
N LEU A 412 -18.00 -0.62 -22.21
CA LEU A 412 -17.68 -1.01 -23.58
C LEU A 412 -17.92 0.15 -24.56
N ALA A 413 -19.11 0.78 -24.55
CA ALA A 413 -19.44 1.91 -25.42
C ALA A 413 -18.38 3.04 -25.41
N ILE A 414 -17.97 3.50 -24.23
CA ILE A 414 -16.97 4.57 -24.08
C ILE A 414 -15.58 4.10 -24.53
N SER A 415 -15.22 2.86 -24.23
CA SER A 415 -13.95 2.28 -24.69
C SER A 415 -13.90 2.13 -26.21
N ALA A 416 -14.99 1.67 -26.81
CA ALA A 416 -15.13 1.54 -28.27
C ALA A 416 -15.03 2.91 -28.96
N ALA A 417 -15.70 3.94 -28.44
CA ALA A 417 -15.73 5.29 -29.02
C ALA A 417 -14.34 5.95 -29.12
N LYS A 418 -13.35 5.52 -28.33
CA LYS A 418 -11.96 5.96 -28.51
C LYS A 418 -11.33 5.50 -29.83
N LYS A 419 -11.79 4.37 -30.38
CA LYS A 419 -11.25 3.76 -31.60
C LYS A 419 -12.18 3.92 -32.80
N VAL A 420 -13.43 3.50 -32.66
CA VAL A 420 -14.36 3.37 -33.79
C VAL A 420 -14.90 4.73 -34.25
N LYS A 421 -15.58 4.71 -35.40
CA LYS A 421 -16.17 5.89 -36.02
C LYS A 421 -17.30 6.45 -35.17
N TYR A 422 -18.23 5.59 -34.74
CA TYR A 422 -19.41 5.97 -33.99
C TYR A 422 -19.93 4.81 -33.13
N VAL A 423 -20.63 5.14 -32.04
CA VAL A 423 -21.22 4.14 -31.13
C VAL A 423 -22.68 4.49 -30.84
N TYR A 424 -23.55 3.50 -30.95
CA TYR A 424 -24.90 3.55 -30.40
C TYR A 424 -24.91 2.80 -29.08
N ALA A 425 -25.48 3.39 -28.04
CA ALA A 425 -25.57 2.79 -26.72
C ALA A 425 -27.02 2.78 -26.24
N ASN A 426 -27.45 1.66 -25.66
CA ASN A 426 -28.77 1.50 -25.05
C ASN A 426 -28.63 0.79 -23.71
N ASP A 427 -29.53 1.08 -22.77
CA ASP A 427 -29.72 0.29 -21.55
C ASP A 427 -31.14 0.51 -21.02
N ILE A 428 -31.73 -0.55 -20.46
CA ILE A 428 -33.08 -0.50 -19.88
C ILE A 428 -33.10 0.19 -18.51
N ASN A 429 -31.96 0.25 -17.82
CA ASN A 429 -31.85 0.92 -16.53
C ASN A 429 -31.65 2.43 -16.73
N PRO A 430 -32.63 3.29 -16.39
CA PRO A 430 -32.52 4.74 -16.59
C PRO A 430 -31.39 5.36 -15.76
N THR A 431 -31.07 4.80 -14.58
CA THR A 431 -29.92 5.27 -13.80
C THR A 431 -28.60 4.93 -14.48
N ALA A 432 -28.50 3.78 -15.15
CA ALA A 432 -27.30 3.43 -15.90
C ALA A 432 -27.08 4.38 -17.08
N VAL A 433 -28.16 4.73 -17.78
CA VAL A 433 -28.22 5.75 -18.83
C VAL A 433 -27.71 7.11 -18.31
N GLU A 434 -28.21 7.61 -17.17
CA GLU A 434 -27.72 8.86 -16.58
C GLU A 434 -26.20 8.82 -16.28
N TYR A 435 -25.71 7.68 -15.78
CA TYR A 435 -24.28 7.51 -15.52
C TYR A 435 -23.47 7.42 -16.81
N LEU A 436 -23.98 6.78 -17.86
CA LEU A 436 -23.38 6.76 -19.19
C LEU A 436 -23.21 8.18 -19.73
N GLU A 437 -24.26 9.02 -19.69
CA GLU A 437 -24.18 10.42 -20.14
C GLU A 437 -23.07 11.20 -19.41
N ARG A 438 -23.04 11.07 -18.07
CA ARG A 438 -21.99 11.70 -17.25
C ARG A 438 -20.60 11.17 -17.62
N ASN A 439 -20.48 9.88 -17.87
CA ASN A 439 -19.22 9.24 -18.23
C ASN A 439 -18.76 9.61 -19.64
N MET A 440 -19.67 9.81 -20.59
CA MET A 440 -19.36 10.31 -21.93
C MET A 440 -18.71 11.69 -21.85
N VAL A 441 -19.32 12.61 -21.10
CA VAL A 441 -18.80 13.95 -20.87
C VAL A 441 -17.46 13.90 -20.13
N LEU A 442 -17.36 13.06 -19.09
CA LEU A 442 -16.12 12.88 -18.32
C LEU A 442 -14.94 12.43 -19.18
N ASN A 443 -15.19 11.60 -20.20
CA ASN A 443 -14.17 11.09 -21.11
C ASN A 443 -14.06 11.87 -22.44
N LYS A 444 -14.83 12.95 -22.60
CA LYS A 444 -14.87 13.84 -23.78
C LYS A 444 -15.24 13.09 -25.06
N LEU A 445 -16.32 12.31 -25.01
CA LEU A 445 -16.78 11.42 -26.08
C LEU A 445 -18.24 11.65 -26.48
N GLU A 446 -18.87 12.71 -25.98
CA GLU A 446 -20.27 13.07 -26.24
C GLU A 446 -20.63 13.22 -27.72
N ARG A 447 -19.65 13.50 -28.59
CA ARG A 447 -19.86 13.63 -30.05
C ARG A 447 -19.81 12.32 -30.82
N LYS A 448 -19.36 11.24 -30.18
CA LYS A 448 -19.11 9.93 -30.83
C LYS A 448 -20.08 8.84 -30.39
N ILE A 449 -20.86 9.11 -29.36
CA ILE A 449 -21.79 8.14 -28.78
C ILE A 449 -23.18 8.76 -28.83
N GLU A 450 -24.12 8.03 -29.40
CA GLU A 450 -25.54 8.37 -29.42
C GLU A 450 -26.31 7.37 -28.56
N MET A 451 -27.20 7.89 -27.73
CA MET A 451 -28.00 7.09 -26.81
C MET A 451 -29.38 6.87 -27.41
N CYS A 452 -29.71 5.60 -27.67
CA CYS A 452 -31.00 5.22 -28.23
C CYS A 452 -31.93 4.87 -27.07
N LEU A 453 -32.69 5.85 -26.57
CA LEU A 453 -33.77 5.59 -25.62
C LEU A 453 -34.98 5.06 -26.40
N GLU A 454 -35.61 3.98 -25.93
CA GLU A 454 -36.92 3.58 -26.45
C GLU A 454 -37.95 4.68 -26.14
N GLY A 455 -38.29 5.51 -27.12
CA GLY A 455 -39.42 6.44 -27.03
C GLY A 455 -39.30 7.83 -27.62
N SER A 456 -38.58 8.03 -28.74
CA SER A 456 -38.65 9.29 -29.53
C SER A 456 -39.05 9.06 -30.97
#